data_AF-A0A9N7R0H8-F1
#
_entry.id   AF-A0A9N7R0H8-F1
#
_cell.length_a   1.000
_cell.length_b   1.000
_cell.length_c   1.000
_cell.angle_alpha   90.00
_cell.angle_beta   90.00
_cell.angle_gamma   90.00
#
_symmetry.space_group_name_H-M   'P 1'
#
loop_
_entity.id
_entity.type
_entity.pdbx_description
1 polymer ?
#
loop_
_entity_poly.entity_id
_entity_poly.type
_entity_poly.pdbx_seq_one_letter_code
_entity_poly.pdbx_strand_id
1 'polypeptide(L)'
;MENLFKSNLLSLSVILLFFCNAISSSASSSSSTTMHTNNWAVLVCTSRFWFNYRHMANTLSLYRTVKRLGIPDERIILMLADDMACNSRNKYPAQVFNNENHRLNLYGDNVEVDYRGYEVTVENFLRVLTGRHESAVPRSKRLLSDEGSHILLYMTGHGGDEFLKFQDSEELQSHDLADAVKQMKEKQRFKELLIMVDTCQAATLFSQLQSPGVLAIGSSKKGENSYSHHLDSDVGVSVVDRFTFYTLAFFERLNMYDNASLSSLFNSFNPNLLLSTAYYRTDLYQRRLEEVPVTNFFGSVMETIHTDSPYRAFSGRYSNKLKIKMPLDQPVRECQEKREASYVPQELATPEISAKQVGCPFTRTWNAILDRMGNSLLNYGLILMFPVVAFSSWLSR
;
A
#
# COMPACT_ATOMS: atom_id res chain seq x y z
N MET A 1 -63.55 55.39 13.93
CA MET A 1 -62.37 55.31 13.04
C MET A 1 -61.31 54.30 13.50
N GLU A 2 -61.61 53.39 14.44
CA GLU A 2 -60.59 52.42 14.94
C GLU A 2 -60.72 51.01 14.33
N ASN A 3 -61.86 50.67 13.72
CA ASN A 3 -62.08 49.32 13.15
C ASN A 3 -61.62 49.17 11.69
N LEU A 4 -61.31 50.26 10.99
CA LEU A 4 -60.80 50.18 9.60
C LEU A 4 -59.28 49.93 9.55
N PHE A 5 -58.54 50.29 10.60
CA PHE A 5 -57.08 50.14 10.64
C PHE A 5 -56.62 48.71 10.99
N LYS A 6 -57.42 47.95 11.75
CA LYS A 6 -57.10 46.55 12.12
C LYS A 6 -57.28 45.56 10.96
N SER A 7 -58.20 45.84 10.04
CA SER A 7 -58.45 44.99 8.85
C SER A 7 -57.27 45.00 7.87
N ASN A 8 -56.67 46.18 7.65
CA ASN A 8 -55.55 46.33 6.71
C ASN A 8 -54.22 45.78 7.24
N LEU A 9 -54.01 45.76 8.56
CA LEU A 9 -52.80 45.18 9.16
C LEU A 9 -52.79 43.64 9.12
N LEU A 10 -53.97 43.02 9.27
CA LEU A 10 -54.11 41.56 9.17
C LEU A 10 -53.91 41.07 7.72
N SER A 11 -54.41 41.82 6.73
CA SER A 11 -54.24 41.49 5.32
C SER A 11 -52.78 41.62 4.85
N LEU A 12 -52.04 42.62 5.34
CA LEU A 12 -50.60 42.75 5.04
C LEU A 12 -49.75 41.62 5.65
N SER A 13 -50.15 41.14 6.84
CA SER A 13 -49.45 40.06 7.55
C SER A 13 -49.63 38.69 6.87
N VAL A 14 -50.80 38.45 6.27
CA VAL A 14 -51.08 37.21 5.51
C VAL A 14 -50.35 37.20 4.17
N ILE A 15 -50.21 38.35 3.50
CA ILE A 15 -49.45 38.45 2.24
C ILE A 15 -47.94 38.25 2.48
N LEU A 16 -47.41 38.73 3.61
CA LEU A 16 -45.99 38.50 3.97
C LEU A 16 -45.69 37.02 4.29
N LEU A 17 -46.66 36.29 4.85
CA LEU A 17 -46.56 34.84 5.09
C LEU A 17 -46.68 34.00 3.81
N PHE A 18 -47.38 34.48 2.78
CA PHE A 18 -47.45 33.81 1.47
C PHE A 18 -46.20 34.03 0.60
N PHE A 19 -45.49 35.15 0.76
CA PHE A 19 -44.22 35.39 0.06
C PHE A 19 -42.99 34.74 0.71
N CYS A 20 -43.06 34.32 1.98
CA CYS A 20 -41.96 33.58 2.62
C CYS A 20 -41.88 32.10 2.23
N ASN A 21 -42.92 31.53 1.61
CA ASN A 21 -42.95 30.12 1.18
C ASN A 21 -42.58 29.91 -0.30
N ALA A 22 -42.12 30.95 -1.02
CA ALA A 22 -41.75 30.87 -2.44
C ALA A 22 -40.23 30.97 -2.69
N ILE A 23 -39.40 30.87 -1.66
CA ILE A 23 -37.94 30.78 -1.78
C ILE A 23 -37.49 29.48 -1.10
N SER A 24 -37.94 28.35 -1.63
CA SER A 24 -37.17 27.11 -1.50
C SER A 24 -35.98 27.25 -2.43
N SER A 25 -34.96 27.98 -1.98
CA SER A 25 -33.62 27.87 -2.51
C SER A 25 -33.22 26.42 -2.31
N SER A 26 -33.30 25.62 -3.36
CA SER A 26 -32.51 24.41 -3.50
C SER A 26 -31.06 24.85 -3.49
N ALA A 27 -30.52 25.07 -2.28
CA ALA A 27 -29.11 24.90 -2.02
C ALA A 27 -28.85 23.41 -2.24
N SER A 28 -28.72 23.04 -3.52
CA SER A 28 -27.81 22.01 -3.93
C SER A 28 -26.49 22.43 -3.30
N SER A 29 -26.21 21.90 -2.11
CA SER A 29 -24.83 21.65 -1.75
C SER A 29 -24.38 20.69 -2.84
N SER A 30 -23.85 21.21 -3.94
CA SER A 30 -22.84 20.49 -4.67
C SER A 30 -21.77 20.29 -3.61
N SER A 31 -21.84 19.15 -2.91
CA SER A 31 -20.62 18.57 -2.40
C SER A 31 -19.79 18.43 -3.66
N SER A 32 -18.91 19.39 -3.89
CA SER A 32 -17.71 19.13 -4.62
C SER A 32 -17.11 17.96 -3.86
N THR A 33 -17.43 16.75 -4.30
CA THR A 33 -16.76 15.53 -3.91
C THR A 33 -15.37 15.71 -4.47
N THR A 34 -14.56 16.50 -3.78
CA THR A 34 -13.12 16.45 -3.88
C THR A 34 -12.81 14.97 -3.86
N MET A 35 -12.26 14.45 -4.96
CA MET A 35 -11.97 13.02 -5.13
C MET A 35 -10.80 12.58 -4.22
N HIS A 36 -10.73 13.11 -2.99
CA HIS A 36 -9.85 12.62 -1.94
C HIS A 36 -10.37 11.26 -1.49
N THR A 37 -9.86 10.22 -2.16
CA THR A 37 -10.16 8.83 -1.84
C THR A 37 -9.33 8.44 -0.60
N ASN A 38 -10.00 8.29 0.54
CA ASN A 38 -9.39 7.87 1.81
C ASN A 38 -9.20 6.34 1.82
N ASN A 39 -8.28 5.87 0.98
CA ASN A 39 -8.09 4.45 0.74
C ASN A 39 -6.90 3.92 1.54
N TRP A 40 -7.11 2.81 2.23
CA TRP A 40 -6.12 2.12 3.06
C TRP A 40 -5.95 0.69 2.60
N ALA A 41 -4.75 0.14 2.75
CA ALA A 41 -4.47 -1.27 2.48
C ALA A 41 -3.84 -1.93 3.71
N VAL A 42 -4.31 -3.13 4.05
CA VAL A 42 -3.70 -4.02 5.05
C VAL A 42 -3.35 -5.31 4.31
N LEU A 43 -2.05 -5.57 4.14
CA LEU A 43 -1.53 -6.66 3.32
C LEU A 43 -0.75 -7.64 4.20
N VAL A 44 -1.22 -8.88 4.31
CA VAL A 44 -0.74 -9.84 5.30
C VAL A 44 -0.27 -11.13 4.63
N CYS A 45 1.02 -11.43 4.76
CA CYS A 45 1.56 -12.78 4.56
C CYS A 45 1.67 -13.46 5.92
N THR A 46 0.90 -14.53 6.12
CA THR A 46 0.81 -15.20 7.43
C THR A 46 1.75 -16.40 7.55
N SER A 47 2.38 -16.82 6.46
CA SER A 47 3.18 -18.04 6.40
C SER A 47 4.68 -17.80 6.51
N ARG A 48 5.39 -18.80 7.05
CA ARG A 48 6.84 -18.82 7.12
C ARG A 48 7.45 -19.96 6.32
N PHE A 49 8.77 -20.02 6.32
CA PHE A 49 9.62 -21.04 5.71
C PHE A 49 9.71 -20.94 4.19
N TRP A 50 10.85 -21.39 3.68
CA TRP A 50 11.22 -21.24 2.27
C TRP A 50 10.20 -21.84 1.29
N PHE A 51 9.58 -22.98 1.64
CA PHE A 51 8.59 -23.62 0.77
C PHE A 51 7.29 -22.81 0.62
N ASN A 52 7.10 -21.76 1.41
CA ASN A 52 5.98 -20.82 1.33
C ASN A 52 6.36 -19.47 0.72
N TYR A 53 7.49 -19.42 0.00
CA TYR A 53 7.99 -18.22 -0.69
C TYR A 53 6.89 -17.43 -1.42
N ARG A 54 6.01 -18.13 -2.15
CA ARG A 54 4.87 -17.54 -2.88
C ARG A 54 3.98 -16.64 -2.05
N HIS A 55 3.71 -16.94 -0.77
CA HIS A 55 2.82 -16.11 0.03
C HIS A 55 3.42 -14.72 0.28
N MET A 56 4.74 -14.64 0.50
CA MET A 56 5.43 -13.35 0.62
C MET A 56 5.48 -12.62 -0.73
N ALA A 57 5.78 -13.32 -1.81
CA ALA A 57 5.80 -12.75 -3.15
C ALA A 57 4.41 -12.23 -3.59
N ASN A 58 3.33 -12.93 -3.23
CA ASN A 58 1.94 -12.50 -3.45
C ASN A 58 1.66 -11.16 -2.76
N THR A 59 1.95 -11.07 -1.45
CA THR A 59 1.73 -9.84 -0.66
C THR A 59 2.55 -8.67 -1.20
N LEU A 60 3.83 -8.88 -1.53
CA LEU A 60 4.67 -7.84 -2.12
C LEU A 60 4.22 -7.43 -3.52
N SER A 61 3.67 -8.35 -4.30
CA SER A 61 3.10 -8.03 -5.62
C SER A 61 1.88 -7.11 -5.47
N LEU A 62 0.97 -7.43 -4.54
CA LEU A 62 -0.19 -6.59 -4.23
C LEU A 62 0.23 -5.23 -3.65
N TYR A 63 1.25 -5.19 -2.80
CA TYR A 63 1.85 -3.96 -2.28
C TYR A 63 2.33 -3.05 -3.42
N ARG A 64 3.04 -3.60 -4.39
CA ARG A 64 3.46 -2.86 -5.58
C ARG A 64 2.26 -2.39 -6.41
N THR A 65 1.22 -3.20 -6.56
CA THR A 65 0.01 -2.83 -7.28
C THR A 65 -0.70 -1.63 -6.64
N VAL A 66 -0.94 -1.66 -5.32
CA VAL A 66 -1.63 -0.55 -4.65
C VAL A 66 -0.82 0.74 -4.66
N LYS A 67 0.51 0.65 -4.55
CA LYS A 67 1.41 1.80 -4.72
C LYS A 67 1.37 2.37 -6.12
N ARG A 68 1.42 1.50 -7.15
CA ARG A 68 1.31 1.94 -8.55
C ARG A 68 -0.01 2.66 -8.82
N LEU A 69 -1.08 2.25 -8.16
CA LEU A 69 -2.41 2.85 -8.28
C LEU A 69 -2.63 4.05 -7.34
N GLY A 70 -1.61 4.47 -6.59
CA GLY A 70 -1.59 5.75 -5.89
C GLY A 70 -1.79 5.70 -4.37
N ILE A 71 -1.93 4.53 -3.74
CA ILE A 71 -1.96 4.45 -2.27
C ILE A 71 -0.54 4.69 -1.72
N PRO A 72 -0.31 5.72 -0.89
CA PRO A 72 1.00 6.00 -0.31
C PRO A 72 1.34 5.04 0.83
N ASP A 73 2.63 4.88 1.15
CA ASP A 73 3.11 3.96 2.21
C ASP A 73 2.50 4.22 3.58
N GLU A 74 2.28 5.49 3.94
CA GLU A 74 1.60 5.87 5.19
C GLU A 74 0.17 5.31 5.34
N ARG A 75 -0.42 4.78 4.26
CA ARG A 75 -1.75 4.16 4.22
C ARG A 75 -1.72 2.67 3.89
N ILE A 76 -0.55 2.06 3.88
CA ILE A 76 -0.37 0.63 3.65
C ILE A 76 0.25 0.03 4.90
N ILE A 77 -0.46 -0.90 5.55
CA ILE A 77 0.10 -1.72 6.62
C ILE A 77 0.56 -3.04 6.00
N LEU A 78 1.87 -3.27 5.97
CA LEU A 78 2.48 -4.47 5.41
C LEU A 78 2.99 -5.40 6.52
N MET A 79 2.45 -6.62 6.56
CA MET A 79 2.83 -7.66 7.53
C MET A 79 3.44 -8.86 6.81
N LEU A 80 4.73 -9.15 7.04
CA LEU A 80 5.44 -10.29 6.47
C LEU A 80 5.95 -11.22 7.57
N ALA A 81 5.36 -12.43 7.66
CA ALA A 81 5.69 -13.40 8.71
C ALA A 81 7.12 -13.97 8.61
N ASP A 82 7.80 -13.82 7.47
CA ASP A 82 9.18 -14.27 7.26
C ASP A 82 9.86 -13.38 6.20
N ASP A 83 11.19 -13.47 6.11
CA ASP A 83 11.99 -12.70 5.15
C ASP A 83 12.69 -13.66 4.16
N MET A 84 12.09 -13.85 2.98
CA MET A 84 12.71 -14.68 1.93
C MET A 84 13.85 -13.95 1.22
N ALA A 85 13.93 -12.62 1.29
CA ALA A 85 14.99 -11.85 0.67
C ALA A 85 16.33 -12.08 1.38
N CYS A 86 16.29 -12.27 2.71
CA CYS A 86 17.45 -12.57 3.55
C CYS A 86 17.65 -14.07 3.84
N ASN A 87 16.85 -14.96 3.25
CA ASN A 87 16.96 -16.39 3.49
C ASN A 87 18.23 -16.98 2.86
N SER A 88 18.96 -17.84 3.58
CA SER A 88 20.19 -18.46 3.08
C SER A 88 19.99 -19.40 1.89
N ARG A 89 18.76 -19.83 1.62
CA ARG A 89 18.39 -20.62 0.42
C ARG A 89 18.18 -19.74 -0.81
N ASN A 90 18.03 -18.43 -0.64
CA ASN A 90 17.79 -17.52 -1.73
C ASN A 90 19.07 -17.32 -2.56
N LYS A 91 19.05 -17.83 -3.79
CA LYS A 91 20.12 -17.63 -4.79
C LYS A 91 20.31 -16.15 -5.15
N TYR A 92 19.29 -15.32 -4.94
CA TYR A 92 19.26 -13.89 -5.25
C TYR A 92 19.12 -13.06 -3.97
N PRO A 93 20.23 -12.75 -3.27
CA PRO A 93 20.18 -12.01 -2.01
C PRO A 93 19.47 -10.66 -2.16
N ALA A 94 18.66 -10.31 -1.15
CA ALA A 94 17.87 -9.09 -1.09
C ALA A 94 16.83 -8.92 -2.22
N GLN A 95 16.50 -10.01 -2.93
CA GLN A 95 15.57 -9.97 -4.05
C GLN A 95 14.47 -11.03 -3.92
N VAL A 96 13.27 -10.66 -4.37
CA VAL A 96 12.08 -11.51 -4.35
C VAL A 96 11.35 -11.38 -5.69
N PHE A 97 10.93 -12.50 -6.28
CA PHE A 97 10.32 -12.53 -7.61
C PHE A 97 9.00 -13.29 -7.59
N ASN A 98 8.03 -12.90 -8.41
CA ASN A 98 6.77 -13.66 -8.61
C ASN A 98 6.72 -14.38 -9.96
N ASN A 99 7.83 -14.38 -10.70
CA ASN A 99 7.93 -14.93 -12.05
C ASN A 99 9.37 -15.40 -12.30
N GLU A 100 9.49 -16.50 -13.04
CA GLU A 100 10.74 -17.16 -13.44
C GLU A 100 11.68 -16.27 -14.27
N ASN A 101 11.17 -15.22 -14.92
CA ASN A 101 12.00 -14.32 -15.72
C ASN A 101 12.84 -13.33 -14.90
N HIS A 102 12.62 -13.25 -13.58
CA HIS A 102 13.30 -12.36 -12.63
C HIS A 102 13.40 -10.89 -13.06
N ARG A 103 12.49 -10.40 -13.91
CA ARG A 103 12.56 -9.02 -14.43
C ARG A 103 12.20 -7.97 -13.40
N LEU A 104 11.46 -8.35 -12.36
CA LEU A 104 10.92 -7.43 -11.36
C LEU A 104 11.24 -7.92 -9.95
N ASN A 105 12.20 -7.26 -9.30
CA ASN A 105 12.41 -7.44 -7.87
C ASN A 105 11.28 -6.76 -7.08
N LEU A 106 10.58 -7.54 -6.26
CA LEU A 106 9.45 -7.11 -5.44
C LEU A 106 9.86 -6.53 -4.08
N TYR A 107 11.07 -6.83 -3.57
CA TYR A 107 11.50 -6.45 -2.23
C TYR A 107 12.37 -5.20 -2.17
N GLY A 108 12.84 -4.66 -3.31
CA GLY A 108 13.84 -3.58 -3.37
C GLY A 108 13.50 -2.33 -2.54
N ASP A 109 14.40 -1.35 -2.51
CA ASP A 109 14.49 -0.22 -1.56
C ASP A 109 13.20 0.56 -1.21
N ASN A 110 12.13 0.40 -1.97
CA ASN A 110 10.85 1.09 -1.80
C ASN A 110 9.80 0.27 -1.02
N VAL A 111 10.18 -0.80 -0.31
CA VAL A 111 9.25 -1.61 0.51
C VAL A 111 9.37 -1.24 1.98
N GLU A 112 8.27 -0.74 2.55
CA GLU A 112 8.13 -0.47 3.97
C GLU A 112 7.37 -1.63 4.64
N VAL A 113 8.05 -2.41 5.47
CA VAL A 113 7.43 -3.51 6.22
C VAL A 113 7.17 -3.07 7.66
N ASP A 114 5.90 -3.04 8.06
CA ASP A 114 5.47 -2.57 9.38
C ASP A 114 5.60 -3.65 10.46
N TYR A 115 5.20 -4.88 10.14
CA TYR A 115 5.31 -6.02 11.05
C TYR A 115 6.16 -7.10 10.38
N ARG A 116 7.31 -7.41 11.00
CA ARG A 116 8.29 -8.36 10.46
C ARG A 116 8.41 -9.60 11.34
N GLY A 117 8.50 -10.77 10.71
CA GLY A 117 8.84 -12.00 11.41
C GLY A 117 7.88 -12.29 12.56
N TYR A 118 8.42 -12.40 13.77
CA TYR A 118 7.66 -12.69 15.00
C TYR A 118 6.62 -11.63 15.39
N GLU A 119 6.65 -10.43 14.80
CA GLU A 119 5.61 -9.42 15.05
C GLU A 119 4.29 -9.74 14.33
N VAL A 120 4.29 -10.62 13.34
CA VAL A 120 3.09 -11.01 12.58
C VAL A 120 2.35 -12.12 13.32
N THR A 121 1.63 -11.74 14.37
CA THR A 121 0.78 -12.62 15.18
C THR A 121 -0.69 -12.33 14.94
N VAL A 122 -1.58 -13.26 15.33
CA VAL A 122 -3.04 -13.03 15.28
C VAL A 122 -3.39 -11.81 16.13
N GLU A 123 -2.80 -11.69 17.31
CA GLU A 123 -3.04 -10.57 18.24
C GLU A 123 -2.72 -9.21 17.61
N ASN A 124 -1.52 -9.05 17.02
CA ASN A 124 -1.13 -7.77 16.40
C ASN A 124 -2.01 -7.45 15.19
N PHE A 125 -2.35 -8.45 14.39
CA PHE A 125 -3.28 -8.29 13.29
C PHE A 125 -4.65 -7.75 13.76
N LEU A 126 -5.25 -8.37 14.77
CA LEU A 126 -6.53 -7.93 15.33
C LEU A 126 -6.43 -6.54 15.99
N ARG A 127 -5.29 -6.19 16.60
CA ARG A 127 -5.04 -4.85 17.15
C ARG A 127 -5.01 -3.78 16.06
N VAL A 128 -4.36 -4.05 14.92
CA VAL A 128 -4.35 -3.16 13.75
C VAL A 128 -5.77 -2.88 13.28
N LEU A 129 -6.57 -3.92 13.07
CA LEU A 129 -7.96 -3.77 12.63
C LEU A 129 -8.79 -2.95 13.64
N THR A 130 -8.79 -3.37 14.90
CA THR A 130 -9.63 -2.78 15.96
C THR A 130 -9.13 -1.42 16.49
N GLY A 131 -7.91 -1.01 16.10
CA GLY A 131 -7.23 0.19 16.59
C GLY A 131 -6.85 0.13 18.07
N ARG A 132 -6.78 -1.06 18.67
CA ARG A 132 -6.47 -1.26 20.10
C ARG A 132 -4.98 -1.47 20.29
N HIS A 133 -4.22 -0.39 20.15
CA HIS A 133 -2.77 -0.40 20.32
C HIS A 133 -2.36 0.13 21.70
N GLU A 134 -1.24 -0.38 22.22
CA GLU A 134 -0.55 0.23 23.35
C GLU A 134 -0.03 1.62 22.97
N SER A 135 0.15 2.49 23.97
CA SER A 135 0.60 3.88 23.75
C SER A 135 1.95 3.97 23.04
N ALA A 136 2.83 2.99 23.26
CA ALA A 136 4.17 2.92 22.68
C ALA A 136 4.21 2.53 21.18
N VAL A 137 3.14 1.93 20.64
CA VAL A 137 3.13 1.48 19.22
C VAL A 137 3.25 2.72 18.31
N PRO A 138 4.22 2.82 17.41
CA PRO A 138 4.39 4.00 16.57
C PRO A 138 3.21 4.20 15.62
N ARG A 139 3.00 5.45 15.19
CA ARG A 139 1.88 5.83 14.30
C ARG A 139 1.88 5.06 12.98
N SER A 140 3.06 4.80 12.40
CA SER A 140 3.21 4.05 11.14
C SER A 140 2.65 2.64 11.20
N LYS A 141 2.71 1.98 12.37
CA LYS A 141 2.17 0.62 12.57
C LYS A 141 0.68 0.57 12.88
N ARG A 142 -0.06 1.68 12.76
CA ARG A 142 -1.47 1.78 13.14
C ARG A 142 -2.32 2.06 11.90
N LEU A 143 -3.43 1.34 11.76
CA LEU A 143 -4.47 1.68 10.79
C LEU A 143 -5.24 2.90 11.30
N LEU A 144 -5.10 4.06 10.65
CA LEU A 144 -5.73 5.31 11.08
C LEU A 144 -6.94 5.68 10.22
N SER A 145 -7.70 4.67 9.83
CA SER A 145 -8.93 4.80 9.06
C SER A 145 -10.09 5.34 9.91
N ASP A 146 -11.10 5.86 9.22
CA ASP A 146 -12.28 6.54 9.74
C ASP A 146 -13.55 6.14 8.98
N GLU A 147 -14.65 6.82 9.26
CA GLU A 147 -15.98 6.49 8.72
C GLU A 147 -16.12 6.73 7.22
N GLY A 148 -15.21 7.50 6.62
CA GLY A 148 -15.13 7.77 5.19
C GLY A 148 -14.15 6.86 4.44
N SER A 149 -13.40 6.02 5.17
CA SER A 149 -12.31 5.23 4.60
C SER A 149 -12.79 4.01 3.81
N HIS A 150 -12.15 3.72 2.68
CA HIS A 150 -12.26 2.44 1.98
C HIS A 150 -11.03 1.59 2.28
N ILE A 151 -11.21 0.35 2.69
CA ILE A 151 -10.10 -0.50 3.14
C ILE A 151 -10.01 -1.76 2.28
N LEU A 152 -8.82 -2.03 1.75
CA LEU A 152 -8.44 -3.33 1.21
C LEU A 152 -7.74 -4.15 2.29
N LEU A 153 -8.33 -5.27 2.70
CA LEU A 153 -7.68 -6.27 3.54
C LEU A 153 -7.33 -7.48 2.68
N TYR A 154 -6.05 -7.69 2.39
CA TYR A 154 -5.57 -8.84 1.64
C TYR A 154 -4.78 -9.77 2.56
N MET A 155 -5.12 -11.04 2.57
CA MET A 155 -4.46 -12.07 3.37
C MET A 155 -4.11 -13.27 2.51
N THR A 156 -2.88 -13.78 2.66
CA THR A 156 -2.42 -14.99 1.96
C THR A 156 -1.63 -15.88 2.91
N GLY A 157 -1.86 -17.19 2.79
CA GLY A 157 -1.24 -18.18 3.65
C GLY A 157 -1.88 -19.55 3.52
N HIS A 158 -1.65 -20.38 4.52
CA HIS A 158 -2.32 -21.67 4.66
C HIS A 158 -3.54 -21.55 5.55
N GLY A 159 -4.60 -22.27 5.22
CA GLY A 159 -5.87 -22.23 5.92
C GLY A 159 -6.70 -23.46 5.64
N GLY A 160 -7.91 -23.46 6.16
CA GLY A 160 -8.85 -24.56 6.03
C GLY A 160 -10.26 -24.10 6.36
N ASP A 161 -11.11 -25.04 6.76
CA ASP A 161 -12.50 -24.75 7.12
C ASP A 161 -12.53 -23.81 8.34
N GLU A 162 -12.87 -22.55 8.08
CA GLU A 162 -13.05 -21.46 9.04
C GLU A 162 -11.79 -20.95 9.74
N PHE A 163 -10.59 -21.24 9.24
CA PHE A 163 -9.34 -20.70 9.81
C PHE A 163 -8.27 -20.32 8.77
N LEU A 164 -7.39 -19.41 9.18
CA LEU A 164 -6.14 -19.06 8.50
C LEU A 164 -4.97 -19.16 9.48
N LYS A 165 -3.94 -19.94 9.15
CA LYS A 165 -2.76 -20.12 10.00
C LYS A 165 -1.84 -18.91 9.96
N PHE A 166 -1.39 -18.49 11.13
CA PHE A 166 -0.33 -17.50 11.35
C PHE A 166 0.91 -18.21 11.89
N GLN A 167 2.07 -17.91 11.32
CA GLN A 167 3.37 -18.39 11.80
C GLN A 167 3.48 -19.92 11.90
N ASP A 168 2.68 -20.67 11.13
CA ASP A 168 2.58 -22.13 11.20
C ASP A 168 2.21 -22.70 12.60
N SER A 169 1.67 -21.87 13.50
CA SER A 169 1.44 -22.25 14.90
C SER A 169 0.11 -21.74 15.46
N GLU A 170 -0.25 -20.50 15.15
CA GLU A 170 -1.53 -19.89 15.57
C GLU A 170 -2.55 -19.95 14.43
N GLU A 171 -3.82 -19.85 14.78
CA GLU A 171 -4.92 -19.82 13.80
C GLU A 171 -5.84 -18.63 14.08
N LEU A 172 -6.06 -17.81 13.06
CA LEU A 172 -7.13 -16.82 13.04
C LEU A 172 -8.41 -17.53 12.61
N GLN A 173 -9.41 -17.58 13.49
CA GLN A 173 -10.71 -18.19 13.17
C GLN A 173 -11.65 -17.18 12.48
N SER A 174 -12.63 -17.69 11.74
CA SER A 174 -13.66 -16.87 11.07
C SER A 174 -14.44 -15.99 12.05
N HIS A 175 -14.69 -16.50 13.27
CA HIS A 175 -15.33 -15.78 14.36
C HIS A 175 -14.48 -14.59 14.85
N ASP A 176 -13.16 -14.78 15.04
CA ASP A 176 -12.27 -13.71 15.48
C ASP A 176 -12.22 -12.56 14.46
N LEU A 177 -12.16 -12.91 13.16
CA LEU A 177 -12.19 -11.93 12.08
C LEU A 177 -13.54 -11.18 12.05
N ALA A 178 -14.66 -11.90 12.21
CA ALA A 178 -15.98 -11.30 12.24
C ALA A 178 -16.17 -10.34 13.40
N ASP A 179 -15.71 -10.71 14.59
CA ASP A 179 -15.77 -9.87 15.78
C ASP A 179 -14.88 -8.62 15.64
N ALA A 180 -13.70 -8.75 15.03
CA ALA A 180 -12.85 -7.60 14.75
C ALA A 180 -13.50 -6.63 13.75
N VAL A 181 -14.07 -7.14 12.65
CA VAL A 181 -14.77 -6.32 11.66
C VAL A 181 -16.02 -5.67 12.25
N LYS A 182 -16.75 -6.37 13.12
CA LYS A 182 -17.87 -5.80 13.89
C LYS A 182 -17.43 -4.64 14.76
N GLN A 183 -16.35 -4.81 15.52
CA GLN A 183 -15.77 -3.72 16.32
C GLN A 183 -15.29 -2.55 15.47
N MET A 184 -14.70 -2.82 14.31
CA MET A 184 -14.33 -1.76 13.36
C MET A 184 -15.55 -0.97 12.91
N LYS A 185 -16.67 -1.65 12.61
CA LYS A 185 -17.91 -1.00 12.17
C LYS A 185 -18.55 -0.17 13.27
N GLU A 186 -18.65 -0.72 14.49
CA GLU A 186 -19.19 -0.01 15.67
C GLU A 186 -18.37 1.23 16.02
N LYS A 187 -17.05 1.18 15.80
CA LYS A 187 -16.14 2.33 15.97
C LYS A 187 -16.05 3.23 14.75
N GLN A 188 -16.86 3.01 13.72
CA GLN A 188 -16.89 3.77 12.47
C GLN A 188 -15.49 3.90 11.82
N ARG A 189 -14.73 2.80 11.74
CA ARG A 189 -13.36 2.79 11.19
C ARG A 189 -13.29 2.54 9.68
N PHE A 190 -14.42 2.33 9.03
CA PHE A 190 -14.50 2.23 7.57
C PHE A 190 -15.92 2.55 7.07
N LYS A 191 -15.97 3.10 5.85
CA LYS A 191 -17.17 3.19 5.03
C LYS A 191 -17.44 1.85 4.35
N GLU A 192 -16.45 1.38 3.59
CA GLU A 192 -16.48 0.11 2.86
C GLU A 192 -15.18 -0.68 3.09
N LEU A 193 -15.30 -2.00 3.23
CA LEU A 193 -14.18 -2.91 3.47
C LEU A 193 -14.23 -4.05 2.44
N LEU A 194 -13.17 -4.20 1.66
CA LEU A 194 -12.97 -5.33 0.77
C LEU A 194 -11.97 -6.31 1.41
N ILE A 195 -12.42 -7.54 1.68
CA ILE A 195 -11.58 -8.61 2.21
C ILE A 195 -11.27 -9.60 1.09
N MET A 196 -9.99 -9.81 0.82
CA MET A 196 -9.49 -10.75 -0.18
C MET A 196 -8.60 -11.79 0.49
N VAL A 197 -8.92 -13.07 0.31
CA VAL A 197 -8.21 -14.16 0.99
C VAL A 197 -7.73 -15.20 -0.02
N ASP A 198 -6.41 -15.40 -0.09
CA ASP A 198 -5.76 -16.41 -0.94
C ASP A 198 -5.24 -17.58 -0.08
N THR A 199 -6.07 -18.62 0.06
CA THR A 199 -5.82 -19.82 0.87
C THR A 199 -6.78 -20.96 0.49
N CYS A 200 -6.50 -22.18 0.95
CA CYS A 200 -7.46 -23.28 0.92
C CYS A 200 -8.71 -22.94 1.74
N GLN A 201 -9.87 -23.33 1.21
CA GLN A 201 -11.21 -23.06 1.77
C GLN A 201 -11.47 -21.60 2.15
N ALA A 202 -10.86 -20.64 1.43
CA ALA A 202 -10.91 -19.21 1.74
C ALA A 202 -12.32 -18.65 2.02
N ALA A 203 -13.34 -19.15 1.30
CA ALA A 203 -14.73 -18.73 1.46
C ALA A 203 -15.28 -18.89 2.89
N THR A 204 -14.75 -19.87 3.63
CA THR A 204 -15.20 -20.19 4.99
C THR A 204 -14.68 -19.19 6.03
N LEU A 205 -13.57 -18.50 5.76
CA LEU A 205 -12.98 -17.53 6.68
C LEU A 205 -13.88 -16.31 6.91
N PHE A 206 -14.74 -15.98 5.93
CA PHE A 206 -15.67 -14.85 6.00
C PHE A 206 -17.14 -15.28 6.10
N SER A 207 -17.41 -16.53 6.48
CA SER A 207 -18.77 -17.05 6.68
C SER A 207 -19.51 -16.32 7.83
N GLN A 208 -18.78 -15.98 8.89
CA GLN A 208 -19.32 -15.37 10.10
C GLN A 208 -19.45 -13.84 10.04
N LEU A 209 -19.03 -13.20 8.94
CA LEU A 209 -19.19 -11.75 8.79
C LEU A 209 -20.67 -11.34 8.80
N GLN A 210 -20.96 -10.22 9.48
CA GLN A 210 -22.32 -9.67 9.63
C GLN A 210 -22.39 -8.15 9.45
N SER A 211 -21.24 -7.47 9.33
CA SER A 211 -21.19 -6.01 9.33
C SER A 211 -21.51 -5.42 7.95
N PRO A 212 -22.38 -4.40 7.83
CA PRO A 212 -22.72 -3.80 6.56
C PRO A 212 -21.58 -2.95 5.98
N GLY A 213 -21.52 -2.90 4.66
CA GLY A 213 -20.43 -2.25 3.91
C GLY A 213 -19.22 -3.15 3.71
N VAL A 214 -19.34 -4.45 3.96
CA VAL A 214 -18.24 -5.42 3.79
C VAL A 214 -18.48 -6.26 2.54
N LEU A 215 -17.47 -6.35 1.69
CA LEU A 215 -17.40 -7.21 0.52
C LEU A 215 -16.25 -8.20 0.74
N ALA A 216 -16.48 -9.48 0.50
CA ALA A 216 -15.44 -10.49 0.69
C ALA A 216 -15.30 -11.38 -0.54
N ILE A 217 -14.08 -11.79 -0.86
CA ILE A 217 -13.76 -12.76 -1.91
C ILE A 217 -12.63 -13.69 -1.46
N GLY A 218 -12.79 -14.97 -1.74
CA GLY A 218 -11.81 -16.01 -1.46
C GLY A 218 -11.38 -16.75 -2.72
N SER A 219 -10.15 -17.25 -2.72
CA SER A 219 -9.56 -18.05 -3.81
C SER A 219 -10.23 -19.41 -4.03
N SER A 220 -10.88 -19.99 -3.03
CA SER A 220 -11.53 -21.30 -3.13
C SER A 220 -12.74 -21.45 -2.20
N LYS A 221 -13.64 -22.39 -2.55
CA LYS A 221 -14.82 -22.73 -1.75
C LYS A 221 -14.52 -23.73 -0.64
N LYS A 222 -15.49 -23.93 0.27
CA LYS A 222 -15.46 -25.03 1.24
C LYS A 222 -15.24 -26.37 0.53
N GLY A 223 -14.30 -27.17 1.03
CA GLY A 223 -13.89 -28.43 0.41
C GLY A 223 -12.90 -28.31 -0.77
N GLU A 224 -12.50 -27.10 -1.19
CA GLU A 224 -11.53 -26.88 -2.26
C GLU A 224 -10.19 -26.33 -1.74
N ASN A 225 -9.09 -26.81 -2.31
CA ASN A 225 -7.77 -26.22 -2.12
C ASN A 225 -7.60 -24.95 -2.97
N SER A 226 -6.65 -24.10 -2.59
CA SER A 226 -6.03 -23.13 -3.50
C SER A 226 -4.70 -23.71 -4.02
N TYR A 227 -4.23 -23.19 -5.16
CA TYR A 227 -3.09 -23.77 -5.86
C TYR A 227 -2.06 -22.72 -6.24
N SER A 228 -0.80 -23.13 -6.18
CA SER A 228 0.32 -22.38 -6.74
C SER A 228 0.30 -22.40 -8.28
N HIS A 229 0.99 -21.44 -8.90
CA HIS A 229 1.08 -21.34 -10.36
C HIS A 229 2.48 -21.69 -10.91
N HIS A 230 3.47 -20.80 -10.78
CA HIS A 230 4.80 -20.95 -11.38
C HIS A 230 5.76 -21.66 -10.44
N LEU A 231 6.59 -22.56 -10.96
CA LEU A 231 7.70 -23.17 -10.24
C LEU A 231 8.99 -22.56 -10.77
N ASP A 232 9.75 -21.94 -9.87
CA ASP A 232 11.02 -21.35 -10.25
C ASP A 232 12.15 -22.33 -9.92
N SER A 233 12.91 -22.74 -10.94
CA SER A 233 14.00 -23.69 -10.79
C SER A 233 15.19 -23.14 -10.00
N ASP A 234 15.41 -21.82 -10.05
CA ASP A 234 16.52 -21.18 -9.35
C ASP A 234 16.19 -20.92 -7.88
N VAL A 235 14.94 -20.58 -7.58
CA VAL A 235 14.42 -20.44 -6.20
C VAL A 235 14.09 -21.83 -5.60
N GLY A 236 13.77 -22.81 -6.45
CA GLY A 236 13.48 -24.20 -6.10
C GLY A 236 12.07 -24.48 -5.57
N VAL A 237 11.19 -23.48 -5.60
CA VAL A 237 9.82 -23.54 -5.04
C VAL A 237 8.86 -22.71 -5.90
N SER A 238 7.56 -22.84 -5.67
CA SER A 238 6.59 -21.98 -6.35
C SER A 238 6.67 -20.54 -5.86
N VAL A 239 6.56 -19.59 -6.80
CA VAL A 239 6.80 -18.16 -6.55
C VAL A 239 5.54 -17.30 -6.51
N VAL A 240 4.38 -17.84 -6.90
CA VAL A 240 3.10 -17.11 -6.88
C VAL A 240 1.92 -18.10 -6.83
N ASP A 241 0.82 -17.69 -6.18
CA ASP A 241 -0.45 -18.43 -6.22
C ASP A 241 -1.34 -18.02 -7.38
N ARG A 242 -2.19 -18.94 -7.85
CA ARG A 242 -3.02 -18.72 -9.06
C ARG A 242 -3.98 -17.56 -8.91
N PHE A 243 -4.68 -17.49 -7.77
CA PHE A 243 -5.64 -16.43 -7.50
C PHE A 243 -4.96 -15.05 -7.52
N THR A 244 -3.82 -14.93 -6.83
CA THR A 244 -3.01 -13.72 -6.86
C THR A 244 -2.45 -13.43 -8.25
N PHE A 245 -1.93 -14.42 -8.98
CA PHE A 245 -1.40 -14.24 -10.33
C PHE A 245 -2.44 -13.64 -11.30
N TYR A 246 -3.67 -14.17 -11.31
CA TYR A 246 -4.72 -13.63 -12.18
C TYR A 246 -5.28 -12.29 -11.68
N THR A 247 -5.26 -12.04 -10.36
CA THR A 247 -5.53 -10.70 -9.81
C THR A 247 -4.51 -9.68 -10.33
N LEU A 248 -3.22 -10.01 -10.27
CA LEU A 248 -2.14 -9.16 -10.79
C LEU A 248 -2.27 -8.95 -12.30
N ALA A 249 -2.54 -10.01 -13.06
CA ALA A 249 -2.71 -9.94 -14.51
C ALA A 249 -3.86 -8.99 -14.94
N PHE A 250 -4.92 -8.90 -14.13
CA PHE A 250 -5.97 -7.90 -14.32
C PHE A 250 -5.44 -6.48 -14.08
N PHE A 251 -4.74 -6.24 -12.97
CA PHE A 251 -4.23 -4.91 -12.62
C PHE A 251 -3.02 -4.45 -13.44
N GLU A 252 -2.26 -5.34 -14.08
CA GLU A 252 -1.17 -4.96 -15.00
C GLU A 252 -1.68 -4.22 -16.24
N ARG A 253 -2.97 -4.37 -16.56
CA ARG A 253 -3.61 -3.69 -17.69
C ARG A 253 -4.28 -2.38 -17.28
N LEU A 254 -4.29 -2.06 -15.99
CA LEU A 254 -4.98 -0.91 -15.43
C LEU A 254 -4.01 0.18 -14.97
N ASN A 255 -4.43 1.41 -15.17
CA ASN A 255 -3.84 2.61 -14.61
C ASN A 255 -4.78 3.27 -13.58
N MET A 256 -4.29 4.28 -12.85
CA MET A 256 -5.03 4.94 -11.77
C MET A 256 -6.30 5.69 -12.22
N TYR A 257 -6.43 5.99 -13.51
CA TYR A 257 -7.56 6.71 -14.10
C TYR A 257 -8.58 5.77 -14.77
N ASP A 258 -8.32 4.47 -14.78
CA ASP A 258 -9.24 3.50 -15.35
C ASP A 258 -10.44 3.26 -14.42
N ASN A 259 -11.62 3.18 -15.03
CA ASN A 259 -12.89 2.97 -14.32
C ASN A 259 -13.36 1.51 -14.39
N ALA A 260 -12.43 0.55 -14.37
CA ALA A 260 -12.79 -0.86 -14.29
C ALA A 260 -13.54 -1.15 -12.98
N SER A 261 -14.65 -1.88 -13.07
CA SER A 261 -15.51 -2.17 -11.92
C SER A 261 -15.06 -3.42 -11.15
N LEU A 262 -15.48 -3.55 -9.90
CA LEU A 262 -15.28 -4.78 -9.11
C LEU A 262 -15.94 -5.99 -9.77
N SER A 263 -17.10 -5.80 -10.41
CA SER A 263 -17.75 -6.85 -11.21
C SER A 263 -16.82 -7.34 -12.33
N SER A 264 -16.10 -6.44 -13.01
CA SER A 264 -15.11 -6.82 -14.02
C SER A 264 -13.94 -7.62 -13.45
N LEU A 265 -13.41 -7.23 -12.29
CA LEU A 265 -12.36 -7.99 -11.59
C LEU A 265 -12.86 -9.39 -11.23
N PHE A 266 -14.02 -9.50 -10.59
CA PHE A 266 -14.53 -10.79 -10.11
C PHE A 266 -14.91 -11.73 -11.25
N ASN A 267 -15.47 -11.20 -12.33
CA ASN A 267 -15.77 -11.98 -13.54
C ASN A 267 -14.52 -12.37 -14.34
N SER A 268 -13.35 -11.78 -14.06
CA SER A 268 -12.09 -12.18 -14.70
C SER A 268 -11.55 -13.52 -14.16
N PHE A 269 -12.00 -13.96 -12.99
CA PHE A 269 -11.56 -15.21 -12.39
C PHE A 269 -12.18 -16.42 -13.08
N ASN A 270 -11.34 -17.20 -13.76
CA ASN A 270 -11.74 -18.40 -14.46
C ASN A 270 -11.40 -19.66 -13.63
N PRO A 271 -12.39 -20.48 -13.22
CA PRO A 271 -12.13 -21.68 -12.41
C PRO A 271 -11.16 -22.68 -13.05
N ASN A 272 -11.13 -22.81 -14.38
CA ASN A 272 -10.20 -23.70 -15.07
C ASN A 272 -8.75 -23.23 -14.96
N LEU A 273 -8.55 -21.92 -14.89
CA LEU A 273 -7.23 -21.32 -14.72
C LEU A 273 -6.79 -21.32 -13.26
N LEU A 274 -7.74 -21.15 -12.33
CA LEU A 274 -7.48 -21.17 -10.90
C LEU A 274 -7.29 -22.59 -10.34
N LEU A 275 -7.88 -23.60 -10.98
CA LEU A 275 -8.05 -24.96 -10.43
C LEU A 275 -8.85 -24.98 -9.11
N SER A 276 -9.57 -23.89 -8.83
CA SER A 276 -10.44 -23.68 -7.68
C SER A 276 -11.53 -22.68 -8.06
N THR A 277 -12.57 -22.58 -7.24
CA THR A 277 -13.67 -21.64 -7.48
C THR A 277 -13.50 -20.40 -6.62
N ALA A 278 -13.16 -19.25 -7.24
CA ALA A 278 -13.22 -17.97 -6.57
C ALA A 278 -14.67 -17.68 -6.14
N TYR A 279 -14.87 -17.41 -4.85
CA TYR A 279 -16.20 -17.15 -4.29
C TYR A 279 -16.22 -15.78 -3.63
N TYR A 280 -17.17 -14.94 -4.02
CA TYR A 280 -17.38 -13.63 -3.43
C TYR A 280 -18.77 -13.51 -2.80
N ARG A 281 -18.83 -12.88 -1.63
CA ARG A 281 -20.01 -12.72 -0.78
C ARG A 281 -20.46 -11.25 -0.78
N THR A 282 -21.69 -10.98 -1.20
CA THR A 282 -22.22 -9.63 -1.45
C THR A 282 -23.41 -9.22 -0.59
N ASP A 283 -23.98 -10.11 0.22
CA ASP A 283 -25.16 -9.84 1.05
C ASP A 283 -24.96 -8.69 2.05
N LEU A 284 -23.71 -8.44 2.46
CA LEU A 284 -23.34 -7.35 3.37
C LEU A 284 -22.96 -6.05 2.64
N TYR A 285 -22.95 -6.05 1.30
CA TYR A 285 -22.50 -4.93 0.48
C TYR A 285 -23.65 -4.39 -0.37
N GLN A 286 -24.09 -3.16 -0.06
CA GLN A 286 -25.33 -2.60 -0.61
C GLN A 286 -25.22 -2.11 -2.05
N ARG A 287 -24.01 -1.75 -2.51
CA ARG A 287 -23.80 -1.16 -3.83
C ARG A 287 -23.67 -2.24 -4.90
N ARG A 288 -24.13 -1.92 -6.11
CA ARG A 288 -23.96 -2.79 -7.27
C ARG A 288 -22.50 -2.82 -7.71
N LEU A 289 -21.94 -4.01 -7.89
CA LEU A 289 -20.51 -4.19 -8.18
C LEU A 289 -20.10 -3.59 -9.53
N GLU A 290 -21.05 -3.41 -10.44
CA GLU A 290 -20.85 -2.78 -11.74
C GLU A 290 -20.55 -1.28 -11.62
N GLU A 291 -21.01 -0.64 -10.55
CA GLU A 291 -20.89 0.80 -10.29
C GLU A 291 -19.73 1.15 -9.36
N VAL A 292 -19.01 0.15 -8.86
CA VAL A 292 -17.92 0.33 -7.90
C VAL A 292 -16.60 0.13 -8.63
N PRO A 293 -15.82 1.19 -8.85
CA PRO A 293 -14.49 1.08 -9.44
C PRO A 293 -13.56 0.27 -8.53
N VAL A 294 -12.66 -0.52 -9.11
CA VAL A 294 -11.60 -1.21 -8.37
C VAL A 294 -10.68 -0.22 -7.65
N THR A 295 -10.51 0.98 -8.20
CA THR A 295 -9.71 2.06 -7.61
C THR A 295 -10.25 2.55 -6.27
N ASN A 296 -11.52 2.28 -5.92
CA ASN A 296 -12.04 2.56 -4.57
C ASN A 296 -11.33 1.77 -3.46
N PHE A 297 -10.71 0.63 -3.78
CA PHE A 297 -10.01 -0.19 -2.79
C PHE A 297 -8.51 -0.31 -3.10
N PHE A 298 -8.14 -0.28 -4.39
CA PHE A 298 -6.77 -0.56 -4.82
C PHE A 298 -5.96 0.68 -5.19
N GLY A 299 -6.60 1.83 -5.42
CA GLY A 299 -5.91 3.05 -5.84
C GLY A 299 -6.21 4.22 -4.94
N SER A 300 -5.55 5.34 -5.17
CA SER A 300 -5.99 6.63 -4.65
C SER A 300 -5.73 7.68 -5.72
N VAL A 301 -6.81 8.31 -6.19
CA VAL A 301 -6.69 9.45 -7.10
C VAL A 301 -6.41 10.66 -6.22
N MET A 302 -5.15 11.10 -6.18
CA MET A 302 -4.83 12.43 -5.64
C MET A 302 -5.09 13.46 -6.72
N GLU A 303 -6.09 14.33 -6.51
CA GLU A 303 -6.29 15.50 -7.36
C GLU A 303 -5.16 16.50 -7.09
N THR A 304 -4.15 16.53 -7.95
CA THR A 304 -3.04 17.46 -7.86
C THR A 304 -3.42 18.78 -8.51
N ILE A 305 -3.69 19.81 -7.70
CA ILE A 305 -3.85 21.17 -8.20
C ILE A 305 -2.44 21.74 -8.44
N HIS A 306 -2.08 21.90 -9.72
CA HIS A 306 -0.86 22.61 -10.08
C HIS A 306 -1.02 24.10 -9.73
N THR A 307 -0.16 24.61 -8.85
CA THR A 307 -0.09 26.04 -8.56
C THR A 307 0.88 26.71 -9.53
N ASP A 308 0.39 27.66 -10.33
CA ASP A 308 1.21 28.41 -11.31
C ASP A 308 2.27 29.33 -10.67
N SER A 309 2.28 29.44 -9.34
CA SER A 309 3.22 30.28 -8.59
C SER A 309 3.84 29.49 -7.44
N PRO A 310 5.16 29.60 -7.21
CA PRO A 310 5.77 29.03 -6.02
C PRO A 310 5.11 29.62 -4.77
N TYR A 311 4.80 28.78 -3.79
CA TYR A 311 4.32 29.22 -2.49
C TYR A 311 5.28 30.31 -1.96
N ARG A 312 4.74 31.51 -1.71
CA ARG A 312 5.50 32.54 -1.00
C ARG A 312 5.75 32.02 0.41
N ALA A 313 6.93 31.45 0.62
CA ALA A 313 7.45 31.25 1.97
C ALA A 313 7.28 32.59 2.70
N PHE A 314 6.66 32.57 3.88
CA PHE A 314 6.59 33.77 4.71
C PHE A 314 8.02 34.24 4.91
N SER A 315 8.39 35.33 4.22
CA SER A 315 9.63 36.02 4.53
C SER A 315 9.48 36.45 5.97
N GLY A 316 10.29 35.85 6.85
CA GLY A 316 10.31 36.21 8.24
C GLY A 316 10.45 37.72 8.30
N ARG A 317 9.41 38.41 8.77
CA ARG A 317 9.56 39.81 9.13
C ARG A 317 10.72 39.83 10.11
N TYR A 318 11.72 40.64 9.79
CA TYR A 318 12.81 41.01 10.67
C TYR A 318 12.28 41.08 12.10
N SER A 319 12.63 40.08 12.91
CA SER A 319 12.38 40.14 14.34
C SER A 319 13.28 41.24 14.88
N ASN A 320 12.68 42.35 15.28
CA ASN A 320 13.37 43.36 16.07
C ASN A 320 14.03 42.65 17.25
N LYS A 321 15.36 42.75 17.33
CA LYS A 321 16.21 42.25 18.42
C LYS A 321 15.60 42.64 19.77
N LEU A 322 14.86 41.74 20.39
CA LEU A 322 14.74 41.70 21.85
C LEU A 322 15.99 40.97 22.36
N LYS A 323 16.93 41.74 22.91
CA LYS A 323 18.10 41.22 23.64
C LYS A 323 17.60 40.48 24.87
N ILE A 324 17.46 39.17 24.79
CA ILE A 324 17.41 38.32 25.99
C ILE A 324 18.86 38.12 26.43
N LYS A 325 19.22 38.76 27.56
CA LYS A 325 20.51 38.57 28.23
C LYS A 325 20.47 37.22 28.95
N MET A 326 21.25 36.25 28.49
CA MET A 326 21.59 35.08 29.30
C MET A 326 22.76 35.43 30.23
N PRO A 327 22.66 35.17 31.54
CA PRO A 327 23.83 35.18 32.42
C PRO A 327 24.63 33.90 32.20
N LEU A 328 25.91 34.07 31.88
CA LEU A 328 26.93 33.03 32.00
C LEU A 328 27.45 33.10 33.44
N ASP A 329 27.41 31.96 34.15
CA ASP A 329 28.39 31.50 35.13
C ASP A 329 27.76 30.73 36.30
N GLN A 330 28.31 29.51 36.49
CA GLN A 330 28.42 28.69 37.71
C GLN A 330 27.58 27.40 37.88
N PRO A 331 28.18 26.37 38.51
CA PRO A 331 28.23 25.01 37.97
C PRO A 331 27.23 24.05 38.64
N VAL A 332 26.74 23.08 37.87
CA VAL A 332 25.91 21.98 38.39
C VAL A 332 26.81 20.88 38.93
N ARG A 333 26.65 20.59 40.23
CA ARG A 333 27.28 19.47 40.93
C ARG A 333 26.66 18.14 40.52
N GLU A 334 27.54 17.16 40.41
CA GLU A 334 27.30 15.74 40.13
C GLU A 334 26.72 15.01 41.36
N CYS A 335 25.74 14.13 41.15
CA CYS A 335 25.44 13.01 42.04
C CYS A 335 25.07 11.78 41.19
N GLN A 336 25.85 10.72 41.39
CA GLN A 336 25.83 9.44 40.69
C GLN A 336 24.57 8.61 40.96
N GLU A 337 24.15 7.81 39.98
CA GLU A 337 23.73 6.43 40.26
C GLU A 337 24.00 5.48 39.08
N LYS A 338 24.33 4.26 39.45
CA LYS A 338 25.11 3.25 38.73
C LYS A 338 24.34 2.56 37.59
N ARG A 339 25.07 2.13 36.55
CA ARG A 339 24.91 0.80 35.96
C ARG A 339 26.23 0.30 35.37
N GLU A 340 26.68 -0.82 35.91
CA GLU A 340 27.82 -1.60 35.47
C GLU A 340 27.50 -2.28 34.12
N ALA A 341 28.44 -2.21 33.19
CA ALA A 341 28.66 -3.25 32.19
C ALA A 341 30.16 -3.29 31.88
N SER A 342 30.74 -4.42 32.24
CA SER A 342 32.12 -4.84 32.12
C SER A 342 32.60 -4.96 30.67
N TYR A 343 33.74 -4.33 30.34
CA TYR A 343 34.73 -4.92 29.43
C TYR A 343 36.12 -4.36 29.75
N VAL A 344 37.09 -5.25 29.93
CA VAL A 344 38.48 -4.95 30.31
C VAL A 344 39.27 -4.49 29.07
N PRO A 345 40.22 -3.53 29.18
CA PRO A 345 40.95 -2.96 28.05
C PRO A 345 42.19 -3.79 27.68
N GLN A 346 42.57 -3.75 26.40
CA GLN A 346 43.90 -4.13 25.95
C GLN A 346 44.54 -2.94 25.24
N GLU A 347 45.64 -2.44 25.80
CA GLU A 347 46.44 -1.33 25.27
C GLU A 347 47.32 -1.76 24.09
N LEU A 348 47.56 -0.78 23.22
CA LEU A 348 48.86 -0.32 22.72
C LEU A 348 49.11 -0.39 21.20
N ALA A 349 49.52 0.80 20.71
CA ALA A 349 50.37 1.11 19.55
C ALA A 349 49.68 1.57 18.24
N THR A 350 49.52 2.89 18.13
CA THR A 350 49.55 3.64 16.86
C THR A 350 50.97 3.70 16.27
N PRO A 351 51.08 3.72 14.94
CA PRO A 351 51.99 4.67 14.31
C PRO A 351 51.26 5.55 13.27
N GLU A 352 51.65 6.82 13.28
CA GLU A 352 51.28 7.88 12.34
C GLU A 352 51.59 7.50 10.89
N ILE A 353 50.65 7.73 9.97
CA ILE A 353 50.97 7.90 8.55
C ILE A 353 50.26 9.14 8.02
N SER A 354 51.09 10.12 7.67
CA SER A 354 50.80 11.34 6.92
C SER A 354 50.15 11.02 5.57
N ALA A 355 48.93 11.54 5.34
CA ALA A 355 48.29 11.53 4.02
C ALA A 355 48.89 12.64 3.14
N LYS A 356 49.77 12.28 2.20
CA LYS A 356 50.12 13.10 1.04
C LYS A 356 49.29 12.65 -0.16
N GLN A 357 48.32 13.46 -0.57
CA GLN A 357 47.66 13.35 -1.87
C GLN A 357 48.64 13.74 -2.98
N VAL A 358 49.07 12.78 -3.78
CA VAL A 358 49.78 13.02 -5.05
C VAL A 358 48.84 12.62 -6.18
N GLY A 359 48.27 13.61 -6.86
CA GLY A 359 47.44 13.42 -8.05
C GLY A 359 48.29 13.04 -9.26
N CYS A 360 47.95 11.92 -9.90
CA CYS A 360 48.65 11.42 -11.08
C CYS A 360 48.09 12.06 -12.37
N PRO A 361 48.91 12.64 -13.28
CA PRO A 361 48.42 13.43 -14.43
C PRO A 361 47.72 12.64 -15.55
N PHE A 362 47.67 11.31 -15.46
CA PHE A 362 47.20 10.43 -16.54
C PHE A 362 45.67 10.21 -16.57
N THR A 363 44.98 10.43 -15.44
CA THR A 363 43.52 10.21 -15.35
C THR A 363 42.68 11.36 -15.90
N ARG A 364 43.25 12.57 -16.02
CA ARG A 364 42.56 13.74 -16.58
C ARG A 364 42.50 13.73 -18.11
N THR A 365 43.52 13.18 -18.76
CA THR A 365 43.61 13.09 -20.23
C THR A 365 42.76 11.95 -20.80
N TRP A 366 42.61 10.84 -20.09
CA TRP A 366 41.78 9.71 -20.54
C TRP A 366 40.29 10.04 -20.58
N ASN A 367 39.79 10.76 -19.58
CA ASN A 367 38.37 11.16 -19.53
C ASN A 367 38.00 12.17 -20.63
N ALA A 368 38.94 13.01 -21.08
CA ALA A 368 38.72 13.97 -22.17
C ALA A 368 38.74 13.31 -23.57
N ILE A 369 39.38 12.14 -23.72
CA ILE A 369 39.41 11.37 -24.98
C ILE A 369 38.14 10.54 -25.13
N LEU A 370 37.66 9.92 -24.05
CA LEU A 370 36.41 9.14 -24.05
C LEU A 370 35.18 10.01 -24.38
N ASP A 371 35.13 11.24 -23.87
CA ASP A 371 34.02 12.17 -24.12
C ASP A 371 33.97 12.66 -25.58
N ARG A 372 35.13 12.67 -26.27
CA ARG A 372 35.25 13.08 -27.68
C ARG A 372 34.90 11.96 -28.67
N MET A 373 34.93 10.69 -28.26
CA MET A 373 34.65 9.54 -29.13
C MET A 373 33.17 9.10 -29.12
N GLY A 374 32.37 9.51 -28.12
CA GLY A 374 30.97 9.06 -27.97
C GLY A 374 30.00 9.58 -29.04
N ASN A 375 30.22 10.79 -29.58
CA ASN A 375 29.25 11.43 -30.48
C ASN A 375 29.48 11.19 -31.98
N SER A 376 30.61 10.59 -32.37
CA SER A 376 30.92 10.32 -33.79
C SER A 376 30.52 8.89 -34.22
N LEU A 377 30.57 7.92 -33.31
CA LEU A 377 30.36 6.50 -33.62
C LEU A 377 28.89 6.10 -33.86
N LEU A 378 27.92 6.86 -33.33
CA LEU A 378 26.50 6.58 -33.52
C LEU A 378 25.99 6.92 -34.93
N ASN A 379 26.55 7.94 -35.58
CA ASN A 379 26.10 8.39 -36.91
C ASN A 379 26.65 7.53 -38.06
N TYR A 380 27.84 6.93 -37.91
CA TYR A 380 28.40 6.05 -38.96
C TYR A 380 27.85 4.62 -38.91
N GLY A 381 27.33 4.16 -37.76
CA GLY A 381 26.70 2.84 -37.64
C GLY A 381 25.35 2.73 -38.37
N LEU A 382 24.56 3.80 -38.39
CA LEU A 382 23.25 3.82 -39.06
C LEU A 382 23.36 3.89 -40.59
N ILE A 383 24.41 4.51 -41.13
CA ILE A 383 24.62 4.65 -42.58
C ILE A 383 25.11 3.33 -43.21
N LEU A 384 25.84 2.50 -42.45
CA LEU A 384 26.40 1.23 -42.92
C LEU A 384 25.40 0.06 -42.87
N MET A 385 24.29 0.19 -42.14
CA MET A 385 23.25 -0.86 -42.04
C MET A 385 22.28 -0.90 -43.23
N PHE A 386 22.08 0.23 -43.92
CA PHE A 386 21.15 0.30 -45.06
C PHE A 386 21.59 -0.52 -46.29
N PRO A 387 22.87 -0.50 -46.72
CA PRO A 387 23.32 -1.30 -47.86
C PRO A 387 23.28 -2.81 -47.59
N VAL A 388 23.54 -3.22 -46.34
CA VAL A 388 23.60 -4.64 -45.95
C VAL A 388 22.21 -5.27 -45.96
N VAL A 389 21.19 -4.55 -45.47
CA VAL A 389 19.79 -5.02 -45.49
C VAL A 389 19.20 -4.99 -46.91
N ALA A 390 19.60 -4.01 -47.73
CA ALA A 390 19.19 -3.96 -49.13
C ALA A 390 19.81 -5.11 -49.95
N PHE A 391 21.08 -5.44 -49.69
CA PHE A 391 21.78 -6.54 -50.36
C PHE A 391 21.25 -7.92 -49.92
N SER A 392 20.94 -8.11 -48.63
CA SER A 392 20.33 -9.37 -48.15
C SER A 392 18.93 -9.60 -48.71
N SER A 393 18.17 -8.52 -48.94
CA SER A 393 16.81 -8.61 -49.51
C SER A 393 16.82 -8.88 -51.02
N TRP A 394 17.89 -8.51 -51.73
CA TRP A 394 18.05 -8.81 -53.15
C TRP A 394 18.47 -10.27 -53.39
N LEU A 395 19.30 -10.84 -52.52
CA LEU A 395 19.72 -12.25 -52.56
C LEU A 395 18.61 -13.25 -52.20
N SER A 396 17.48 -12.78 -51.66
CA SER A 396 16.35 -13.61 -51.24
C SER A 396 15.18 -13.63 -52.24
N ARG A 397 15.40 -13.20 -53.50
CA ARG A 397 14.41 -13.30 -54.59
C ARG A 397 14.84 -14.25 -55.69
#